data_AF-A0A2V6ZIJ0-F1
#
_entry.id   AF-A0A2V6ZIJ0-F1
#
_cell.length_a   1.000
_cell.length_b   1.000
_cell.length_c   1.000
_cell.angle_alpha   90.00
_cell.angle_beta   90.00
_cell.angle_gamma   90.00
#
_symmetry.space_group_name_H-M   'P 1'
#
loop_
_entity.id
_entity.type
_entity.pdbx_description
1 polymer ?
#
loop_
_entity_poly.entity_id
_entity_poly.type
_entity_poly.pdbx_seq_one_letter_code
_entity_poly.pdbx_strand_id
1 'polypeptide(L)' 'MYHDDARAHQIRVLSGVAGHLCSALEALSRSDCDWYTTDLLEMLSAIDGQIAVLEDLDEGRPRGF' A
#
# COMPACT_ATOMS: atom_id res chain seq x y z
N MET A 1 -6.10 5.50 -22.31
CA MET A 1 -5.14 6.35 -21.57
C MET A 1 -5.60 6.69 -20.15
N TYR A 2 -6.88 6.93 -19.88
CA TYR A 2 -7.41 7.28 -18.53
C TYR A 2 -7.22 6.24 -17.40
N HIS A 3 -7.06 4.96 -17.72
CA HIS A 3 -6.95 3.90 -16.70
C HIS A 3 -5.56 3.83 -16.04
N ASP A 4 -4.49 4.17 -16.77
CA ASP A 4 -3.13 4.13 -16.23
C ASP A 4 -2.89 5.25 -15.21
N ASP A 5 -3.42 6.45 -15.47
CA ASP A 5 -3.32 7.59 -14.55
C ASP A 5 -4.08 7.36 -13.24
N ALA A 6 -5.29 6.79 -13.32
CA ALA A 6 -6.10 6.47 -12.14
C ALA A 6 -5.42 5.39 -11.28
N ARG A 7 -4.86 4.37 -11.92
CA ARG A 7 -4.12 3.29 -11.27
C ARG A 7 -2.82 3.78 -10.63
N ALA A 8 -2.01 4.54 -11.36
CA ALA A 8 -0.78 5.13 -10.83
C ALA A 8 -1.08 6.08 -9.66
N HIS A 9 -2.20 6.80 -9.71
CA HIS A 9 -2.68 7.59 -8.59
C HIS A 9 -3.06 6.72 -7.38
N GLN A 10 -3.79 5.62 -7.58
CA GLN A 10 -4.12 4.68 -6.50
C GLN A 10 -2.89 4.07 -5.84
N ILE A 11 -1.90 3.61 -6.62
CA ILE A 11 -0.65 3.07 -6.07
C ILE A 11 0.06 4.13 -5.22
N ARG A 12 0.14 5.38 -5.70
CA ARG A 12 0.74 6.49 -4.94
C ARG A 12 0.00 6.77 -3.63
N VAL A 13 -1.34 6.76 -3.65
CA VAL A 13 -2.15 6.97 -2.46
C VAL A 13 -1.93 5.85 -1.45
N LEU A 14 -2.02 4.59 -1.90
CA LEU A 14 -1.79 3.41 -1.06
C LEU A 14 -0.39 3.40 -0.44
N SER A 15 0.64 3.72 -1.25
CA SER A 15 2.03 3.85 -0.77
C SER A 15 2.17 4.95 0.29
N GLY A 16 1.48 6.08 0.10
CA GLY A 16 1.46 7.16 1.09
C GLY A 16 0.80 6.74 2.41
N VAL A 17 -0.32 6.01 2.35
CA VAL A 17 -0.99 5.47 3.54
C VAL A 17 -0.08 4.46 4.26
N ALA A 18 0.57 3.56 3.53
CA ALA A 18 1.54 2.63 4.11
C ALA A 18 2.69 3.36 4.83
N GLY A 19 3.22 4.44 4.23
CA GLY A 19 4.22 5.29 4.87
C GLY A 19 3.74 5.88 6.21
N HIS A 20 2.50 6.37 6.26
CA HIS A 20 1.92 6.88 7.51
C HIS A 20 1.74 5.78 8.57
N LEU A 21 1.30 4.58 8.18
CA LEU A 21 1.16 3.45 9.10
C LEU A 21 2.53 3.00 9.64
N CYS A 22 3.57 3.00 8.81
CA CYS A 22 4.94 2.74 9.25
C CYS A 22 5.41 3.78 10.28
N SER A 23 5.19 5.08 10.05
CA SER A 23 5.50 6.11 11.04
C SER A 23 4.72 5.93 12.35
N ALA A 24 3.46 5.49 12.28
CA ALA A 24 2.67 5.19 13.47
C ALA A 24 3.25 4.00 14.23
N LEU A 25 3.67 2.94 13.53
CA LEU A 25 4.37 1.79 14.13
C LEU A 25 5.69 2.20 14.78
N GLU A 26 6.49 3.07 14.14
CA GLU A 26 7.73 3.60 14.74
C GLU A 26 7.44 4.40 16.02
N ALA A 27 6.37 5.20 16.04
CA ALA A 27 5.97 5.93 17.23
C ALA A 27 5.48 5.00 18.35
N LEU A 28 4.69 3.98 18.00
CA LEU A 28 4.19 2.96 18.94
C LEU A 28 5.31 2.08 19.49
N SER A 29 6.34 1.77 18.70
CA SER A 29 7.51 1.00 19.16
C SER A 29 8.28 1.67 20.30
N ARG A 30 8.07 2.97 20.51
CA ARG A 30 8.66 3.77 21.60
C ARG A 30 7.73 3.90 22.81
N SER A 31 6.55 3.28 22.75
CA SER A 31 5.50 3.32 23.76
C SER A 31 5.19 1.90 24.22
N ASP A 32 4.69 1.71 25.45
CA ASP A 32 4.24 0.40 25.96
C ASP A 32 2.86 -0.02 25.41
N CYS A 33 2.50 0.42 24.20
CA CYS A 33 1.18 0.25 23.60
C CYS A 33 1.23 -0.73 22.42
N ASP A 34 1.50 -2.01 22.72
CA ASP A 34 1.65 -3.07 21.71
C ASP A 34 0.34 -3.52 21.06
N TRP A 35 -0.80 -3.25 21.68
CA TRP A 35 -2.09 -3.77 21.25
C TRP A 35 -2.55 -3.25 19.88
N TYR A 36 -2.06 -2.08 19.45
CA TYR A 36 -2.33 -1.52 18.11
C TYR A 36 -1.38 -2.00 17.01
N THR A 37 -0.25 -2.61 17.39
CA THR A 37 0.79 -3.03 16.43
C THR A 37 0.24 -4.06 15.46
N THR A 38 -0.53 -5.03 15.96
CA THR A 38 -1.12 -6.10 15.13
C THR A 38 -2.09 -5.54 14.09
N ASP A 39 -3.02 -4.66 14.49
CA ASP A 39 -3.99 -4.06 13.56
C ASP A 39 -3.28 -3.24 12.45
N LEU A 40 -2.22 -2.49 12.81
CA LEU A 40 -1.45 -1.71 11.84
C LEU A 40 -0.68 -2.61 10.86
N LEU A 41 -0.14 -3.74 11.33
CA LEU A 41 0.52 -4.72 10.48
C LEU A 41 -0.47 -5.42 9.53
N GLU A 42 -1.69 -5.73 9.99
CA GLU A 42 -2.74 -6.29 9.12
C GLU A 42 -3.15 -5.28 8.05
N MET A 43 -3.31 -4.00 8.40
CA MET A 43 -3.60 -2.94 7.43
C MET A 43 -2.48 -2.77 6.40
N LEU A 44 -1.21 -2.82 6.83
CA LEU A 44 -0.07 -2.77 5.91
C LEU A 44 -0.05 -3.96 4.95
N SER A 45 -0.31 -5.18 5.44
CA SER A 45 -0.40 -6.38 4.61
C SER A 45 -1.52 -6.28 3.57
N ALA A 46 -2.68 -5.74 3.95
CA ALA A 46 -3.78 -5.50 3.02
C ALA A 46 -3.43 -4.47 1.94
N ILE A 47 -2.71 -3.40 2.29
CA ILE A 47 -2.25 -2.38 1.34
C ILE A 47 -1.24 -2.96 0.36
N ASP A 48 -0.28 -3.74 0.86
CA ASP A 48 0.73 -4.41 0.04
C ASP A 48 0.07 -5.34 -0.99
N GLY A 49 -0.92 -6.14 -0.56
CA GLY A 49 -1.71 -6.98 -1.45
C GLY A 49 -2.49 -6.19 -2.51
N GLN A 50 -3.05 -5.02 -2.17
CA GLN A 50 -3.74 -4.17 -3.13
C GLN A 50 -2.78 -3.55 -4.15
N ILE A 51 -1.59 -3.13 -3.72
CA ILE A 51 -0.55 -2.62 -4.63
C ILE A 51 -0.12 -3.72 -5.58
N ALA A 52 0.15 -4.94 -5.09
CA ALA A 52 0.54 -6.08 -5.93
C ALA A 52 -0.51 -6.42 -7.00
N VAL A 53 -1.80 -6.41 -6.63
CA VAL A 53 -2.89 -6.59 -7.61
C VAL A 53 -2.93 -5.47 -8.64
N LEU A 54 -2.73 -4.23 -8.21
CA LEU A 54 -2.64 -3.11 -9.15
C LEU A 54 -1.42 -3.26 -10.05
N GLU A 55 -0.27 -3.70 -9.56
CA GLU A 55 0.95 -3.94 -10.34
C GLU A 55 0.79 -5.04 -11.40
N ASP A 56 0.18 -6.17 -11.05
CA ASP A 56 -0.09 -7.30 -11.97
C ASP A 56 -0.99 -6.90 -13.15
N LEU A 57 -1.96 -6.00 -12.91
CA LEU A 57 -2.81 -5.44 -13.97
C LEU A 57 -2.03 -4.60 -15.03
N ASP A 58 -0.78 -4.21 -14.76
CA ASP A 58 0.13 -3.61 -15.77
C ASP A 58 0.73 -4.66 -16.70
N GLU A 59 1.21 -5.77 -16.12
CA GLU A 59 1.96 -6.80 -16.84
C GLU A 59 1.07 -7.60 -17.80
N GLY A 60 -0.24 -7.67 -17.51
CA GLY A 60 -1.23 -8.31 -18.38
C GLY A 60 -1.59 -7.52 -19.66
N ARG A 61 -1.10 -6.30 -19.86
CA ARG A 61 -1.39 -5.53 -21.09
C ARG A 61 -0.47 -6.00 -22.24
N PRO A 62 -0.99 -6.51 -23.37
CA PRO A 62 -0.15 -6.75 -24.53
C PRO A 62 0.47 -5.42 -24.96
N ARG A 63 1.79 -5.31 -24.83
CA ARG A 63 2.56 -4.24 -25.46
C ARG A 63 2.36 -4.41 -26.96
N GLY A 64 1.48 -3.61 -27.54
CA GLY A 64 1.21 -3.62 -28.97
C GLY A 64 2.51 -3.49 -29.74
N PHE A 65 2.75 -4.47 -30.62
CA PHE A 65 3.77 -4.40 -31.67
C PHE A 65 3.31 -3.45 -32.77
#